data_AF-A0A845LWW7-F1
#
_entry.id   AF-A0A845LWW7-F1
#
_cell.length_a   1.000
_cell.length_b   1.000
_cell.length_c   1.000
_cell.angle_alpha   90.00
_cell.angle_beta   90.00
_cell.angle_gamma   90.00
#
_symmetry.space_group_name_H-M   'P 1'
#
loop_
_entity.id
_entity.type
_entity.pdbx_description
1 polymer ?
#
loop_
_entity_poly.entity_id
_entity_poly.type
_entity_poly.pdbx_seq_one_letter_code
_entity_poly.pdbx_strand_id
1 'polypeptide(L)'
;MTRLAILFTLSLVLASPLRAQDDLFDFIPAGGRSIVERLLDRAPALADTLTQPRDAEAWSALLDDPAYGLDDWTRRTAAEYLAYAGAITDPADLPWDGRDMTLARCQSCHIVTVVVTQARTREAWLGTLNKPSHVEVPLSEAERGQLADYLVVNGGLPIDAIPPALRAGGASY
;
A
#
# COMPACT_ATOMS: atom_id res chain seq x y z
N MET A 1 34.83 51.03 -19.02
CA MET A 1 33.43 50.60 -19.18
C MET A 1 33.38 49.09 -18.98
N THR A 2 33.18 48.65 -17.74
CA THR A 2 33.30 47.23 -17.36
C THR A 2 31.88 46.67 -17.20
N ARG A 3 31.46 45.81 -18.12
CA ARG A 3 30.14 45.15 -18.06
C ARG A 3 30.24 43.92 -17.17
N LEU A 4 29.61 43.99 -16.00
CA LEU A 4 29.44 42.87 -15.09
C LEU A 4 28.28 42.00 -15.61
N ALA A 5 28.60 40.81 -16.12
CA ALA A 5 27.59 39.83 -16.53
C ALA A 5 27.12 39.06 -15.30
N ILE A 6 25.87 39.29 -14.89
CA ILE A 6 25.20 38.53 -13.83
C ILE A 6 24.63 37.26 -14.47
N LEU A 7 25.26 36.12 -14.18
CA LEU A 7 24.74 34.79 -14.49
C LEU A 7 23.65 34.44 -13.47
N PHE A 8 22.39 34.47 -13.89
CA PHE A 8 21.28 33.87 -13.16
C PHE A 8 21.34 32.35 -13.34
N THR A 9 21.83 31.63 -12.33
CA THR A 9 21.65 30.17 -12.22
C THR A 9 20.21 29.89 -11.83
N LEU A 10 19.39 29.51 -12.81
CA LEU A 10 18.02 29.02 -12.59
C LEU A 10 18.10 27.58 -12.08
N SER A 11 18.12 27.40 -10.76
CA SER A 11 17.99 26.08 -10.14
C SER A 11 16.56 25.56 -10.33
N LEU A 12 16.36 24.72 -11.35
CA LEU A 12 15.12 23.98 -11.54
C LEU A 12 15.03 22.92 -10.43
N VAL A 13 14.19 23.17 -9.43
CA VAL A 13 13.79 22.13 -8.46
C VAL A 13 12.87 21.17 -9.21
N LEU A 14 13.43 20.07 -9.72
CA LEU A 14 12.66 18.95 -10.24
C LEU A 14 11.93 18.29 -9.06
N ALA A 15 10.66 18.62 -8.88
CA ALA A 15 9.78 17.82 -8.02
C ALA A 15 9.71 16.41 -8.61
N SER A 16 10.06 15.40 -7.81
CA SER A 16 10.06 13.99 -8.25
C SER A 16 8.65 13.57 -8.67
N PRO A 17 8.44 13.08 -9.91
CA PRO A 17 7.11 12.68 -10.41
C PRO A 17 6.47 11.57 -9.57
N LEU A 18 7.28 10.79 -8.85
CA LEU A 18 6.81 9.75 -7.92
C LEU A 18 5.96 10.33 -6.77
N ARG A 19 6.36 11.48 -6.20
CA ARG A 19 5.62 12.10 -5.06
C ARG A 19 4.26 12.65 -5.49
N ALA A 20 4.19 13.25 -6.68
CA ALA A 20 2.94 13.78 -7.22
C ALA A 20 1.93 12.67 -7.60
N GLN A 21 2.41 11.46 -7.92
CA GLN A 21 1.55 10.30 -8.15
C GLN A 21 1.04 9.70 -6.83
N ASP A 22 1.87 9.66 -5.78
CA ASP A 22 1.43 9.25 -4.45
C ASP A 22 0.31 10.15 -3.92
N ASP A 23 0.47 11.48 -4.03
CA ASP A 23 -0.54 12.48 -3.62
C ASP A 23 -1.91 12.24 -4.31
N LEU A 24 -1.91 11.73 -5.55
CA LEU A 24 -3.14 11.46 -6.30
C LEU A 24 -3.94 10.29 -5.71
N PHE A 25 -3.27 9.32 -5.08
CA PHE A 25 -3.85 8.06 -4.58
C PHE A 25 -3.80 7.94 -3.05
N ASP A 26 -3.64 9.05 -2.33
CA ASP A 26 -3.65 9.08 -0.87
C ASP A 26 -4.98 8.66 -0.24
N PHE A 27 -6.08 8.70 -1.01
CA PHE A 27 -7.36 8.13 -0.59
C PHE A 27 -7.34 6.59 -0.52
N ILE A 28 -6.37 5.94 -1.16
CA ILE A 28 -6.16 4.49 -1.06
C ILE A 28 -5.32 4.24 0.21
N PRO A 29 -5.87 3.50 1.18
CA PRO A 29 -5.21 3.17 2.43
C PRO A 29 -3.74 2.80 2.32
N ALA A 30 -2.92 3.27 3.27
CA ALA A 30 -1.53 2.85 3.39
C ALA A 30 -1.43 1.32 3.42
N GLY A 31 -0.45 0.78 2.70
CA GLY A 31 -0.18 -0.65 2.74
C GLY A 31 0.67 -1.04 3.95
N GLY A 32 0.74 -2.34 4.22
CA GLY A 32 1.44 -2.87 5.38
C GLY A 32 2.94 -2.55 5.40
N ARG A 33 3.63 -2.51 4.26
CA ARG A 33 5.06 -2.15 4.18
C ARG A 33 5.26 -0.73 4.65
N SER A 34 4.49 0.21 4.11
CA SER A 34 4.55 1.63 4.52
C SER A 34 4.22 1.82 5.99
N ILE A 35 3.33 1.01 6.56
CA ILE A 35 3.01 1.06 8.00
C ILE A 35 4.19 0.53 8.81
N VAL A 36 4.77 -0.61 8.43
CA VAL A 36 5.91 -1.23 9.12
C VAL A 36 7.15 -0.36 9.07
N GLU A 37 7.45 0.28 7.95
CA GLU A 37 8.55 1.26 7.84
C GLU A 37 8.39 2.40 8.86
N ARG A 38 7.19 3.00 8.96
CA ARG A 38 6.91 4.04 9.97
C ARG A 38 7.00 3.52 11.40
N LEU A 39 6.64 2.25 11.64
CA LEU A 39 6.77 1.61 12.94
C LEU A 39 8.24 1.41 13.30
N LEU A 40 9.08 1.00 12.35
CA LEU A 40 10.52 0.83 12.56
C LEU A 40 11.22 2.17 12.84
N ASP A 41 10.80 3.24 12.17
CA ASP A 41 11.30 4.59 12.45
C ASP A 41 10.97 5.05 13.89
N ARG A 42 9.76 4.71 14.37
CA ARG A 42 9.29 5.07 15.72
C ARG A 42 9.81 4.15 16.82
N ALA A 43 9.90 2.86 16.53
CA ALA A 43 10.23 1.79 17.44
C ALA A 43 11.24 0.81 16.80
N PRO A 44 12.53 1.20 16.70
CA PRO A 44 13.54 0.38 16.03
C PRO A 44 13.71 -1.03 16.61
N ALA A 45 13.39 -1.22 17.90
CA ALA A 45 13.40 -2.51 18.57
C ALA A 45 12.39 -3.53 17.97
N LEU A 46 11.41 -3.07 17.19
CA LEU A 46 10.51 -3.95 16.45
C LEU A 46 11.29 -4.85 15.47
N ALA A 47 12.42 -4.37 14.92
CA ALA A 47 13.24 -5.13 13.96
C ALA A 47 13.65 -6.51 14.49
N ASP A 48 13.99 -6.62 15.78
CA ASP A 48 14.37 -7.89 16.40
C ASP A 48 13.22 -8.91 16.37
N THR A 49 11.98 -8.42 16.46
CA THR A 49 10.80 -9.27 16.41
C THR A 49 10.51 -9.80 15.01
N LEU A 50 10.87 -9.06 13.95
CA LEU A 50 10.58 -9.42 12.55
C LEU A 50 11.30 -10.70 12.10
N THR A 51 12.37 -11.08 12.80
CA THR A 51 13.18 -12.29 12.49
C THR A 51 12.44 -13.61 12.71
N GLN A 52 11.27 -13.60 13.36
CA GLN A 52 10.47 -14.78 13.63
C GLN A 52 9.12 -14.67 12.90
N PRO A 53 8.74 -15.68 12.09
CA PRO A 53 7.45 -15.67 11.43
C PRO A 53 6.33 -15.84 12.47
N ARG A 54 5.23 -15.12 12.27
CA ARG A 54 4.00 -15.24 13.07
C ARG A 54 2.81 -15.15 12.12
N ASP A 55 1.67 -15.70 12.54
CA ASP A 55 0.40 -15.45 11.86
C ASP A 55 -0.13 -14.03 12.16
N ALA A 56 -1.18 -13.65 11.45
CA ALA A 56 -1.76 -12.30 11.56
C ALA A 56 -2.36 -12.04 12.95
N GLU A 57 -2.89 -13.06 13.63
CA GLU A 57 -3.46 -12.91 14.97
C GLU A 57 -2.36 -12.59 15.99
N ALA A 58 -1.27 -13.36 15.97
CA ALA A 58 -0.12 -13.13 16.84
C ALA A 58 0.58 -11.79 16.55
N TRP A 59 0.67 -11.38 15.28
CA TRP A 59 1.16 -10.04 14.94
C TRP A 59 0.22 -8.94 15.43
N SER A 60 -1.09 -9.10 15.27
CA SER A 60 -2.08 -8.11 15.74
C SER A 60 -1.99 -7.95 17.25
N ALA A 61 -1.88 -9.04 18.01
CA ALA A 61 -1.72 -9.00 19.46
C ALA A 61 -0.42 -8.31 19.91
N LEU A 62 0.70 -8.55 19.21
CA LEU A 62 1.97 -7.87 19.48
C LEU A 62 1.86 -6.37 19.21
N LEU A 63 1.21 -6.00 18.11
CA LEU A 63 1.05 -4.61 17.68
C LEU A 63 -0.04 -3.85 18.44
N ASP A 64 -0.77 -4.50 19.35
CA ASP A 64 -1.76 -3.87 20.24
C ASP A 64 -1.13 -3.19 21.46
N ASP A 65 0.15 -2.85 21.37
CA ASP A 65 0.85 -2.02 22.35
C ASP A 65 0.64 -0.53 22.04
N PRO A 66 0.13 0.28 23.00
CA PRO A 66 0.03 1.73 22.85
C PRO A 66 1.32 2.43 22.42
N ALA A 67 2.50 1.84 22.68
CA ALA A 67 3.79 2.34 22.23
C ALA A 67 3.90 2.42 20.69
N TYR A 68 3.19 1.57 19.95
CA TYR A 68 3.14 1.63 18.48
C TYR A 68 2.18 2.71 17.97
N GLY A 69 1.16 3.08 18.77
CA GLY A 69 0.21 4.14 18.45
C GLY A 69 -0.62 3.84 17.19
N LEU A 70 -1.02 2.58 17.01
CA LEU A 70 -1.84 2.14 15.89
C LEU A 70 -3.32 2.12 16.28
N ASP A 71 -4.20 2.51 15.35
CA ASP A 71 -5.61 2.17 15.44
C ASP A 71 -5.85 0.73 14.98
N ASP A 72 -7.05 0.20 15.25
CA ASP A 72 -7.41 -1.20 14.95
C ASP A 72 -7.21 -1.55 13.46
N TRP A 73 -7.47 -0.60 12.58
CA TRP A 73 -7.44 -0.80 11.15
C TRP A 73 -6.00 -0.85 10.61
N THR A 74 -5.16 0.09 11.05
CA THR A 74 -3.73 0.14 10.72
C THR A 74 -3.00 -1.05 11.33
N ARG A 75 -3.35 -1.44 12.57
CA ARG A 75 -2.85 -2.64 13.25
C ARG A 75 -3.16 -3.90 12.46
N ARG A 76 -4.42 -4.08 12.03
CA ARG A 76 -4.83 -5.22 11.21
C ARG A 76 -4.08 -5.26 9.87
N THR A 77 -3.96 -4.12 9.18
CA THR A 77 -3.25 -4.06 7.90
C THR A 77 -1.77 -4.43 8.03
N ALA A 78 -1.09 -3.94 9.06
CA ALA A 78 0.29 -4.32 9.35
C ALA A 78 0.41 -5.81 9.71
N ALA A 79 -0.50 -6.33 10.51
CA ALA A 79 -0.47 -7.72 10.95
C ALA A 79 -0.64 -8.73 9.81
N GLU A 80 -1.61 -8.51 8.92
CA GLU A 80 -1.80 -9.34 7.71
C GLU A 80 -0.56 -9.29 6.82
N TYR A 81 0.02 -8.11 6.62
CA TYR A 81 1.24 -7.94 5.84
C TYR A 81 2.45 -8.64 6.45
N LEU A 82 2.67 -8.53 7.76
CA LEU A 82 3.78 -9.20 8.44
C LEU A 82 3.62 -10.72 8.45
N ALA A 83 2.39 -11.23 8.48
CA ALA A 83 2.12 -12.65 8.31
C ALA A 83 2.50 -13.14 6.90
N TYR A 84 2.18 -12.35 5.87
CA TYR A 84 2.62 -12.61 4.50
C TYR A 84 4.14 -12.52 4.33
N ALA A 85 4.75 -11.47 4.87
CA ALA A 85 6.18 -11.21 4.70
C ALA A 85 7.04 -12.29 5.38
N GLY A 86 6.52 -12.92 6.45
CA GLY A 86 7.21 -13.98 7.17
C GLY A 86 8.39 -13.44 7.98
N ALA A 87 9.46 -14.23 8.06
CA ALA A 87 10.68 -13.82 8.76
C ALA A 87 11.48 -12.83 7.91
N ILE A 88 11.75 -11.65 8.47
CA ILE A 88 12.54 -10.59 7.84
C ILE A 88 13.80 -10.37 8.68
N THR A 89 14.97 -10.56 8.09
CA THR A 89 16.27 -10.35 8.76
C THR A 89 16.85 -8.97 8.53
N ASP A 90 16.52 -8.35 7.40
CA ASP A 90 16.87 -6.97 7.08
C ASP A 90 15.58 -6.24 6.69
N PRO A 91 15.18 -5.16 7.39
CA PRO A 91 14.03 -4.36 6.97
C PRO A 91 14.10 -3.82 5.55
N ALA A 92 15.29 -3.73 4.94
CA ALA A 92 15.43 -3.40 3.53
C ALA A 92 14.83 -4.46 2.58
N ASP A 93 14.64 -5.69 3.06
CA ASP A 93 14.09 -6.83 2.31
C ASP A 93 12.56 -6.95 2.42
N LEU A 94 11.88 -5.95 3.00
CA LEU A 94 10.42 -5.93 3.09
C LEU A 94 9.78 -6.12 1.70
N PRO A 95 8.96 -7.18 1.49
CA PRO A 95 8.33 -7.43 0.21
C PRO A 95 7.27 -6.39 -0.10
N TRP A 96 6.87 -6.30 -1.37
CA TRP A 96 5.76 -5.43 -1.79
C TRP A 96 4.50 -5.72 -0.99
N ASP A 97 3.79 -4.68 -0.59
CA ASP A 97 2.52 -4.81 0.10
C ASP A 97 1.33 -4.76 -0.87
N GLY A 98 0.12 -4.90 -0.31
CA GLY A 98 -1.11 -4.88 -1.09
C GLY A 98 -1.40 -3.52 -1.75
N ARG A 99 -0.99 -2.39 -1.15
CA ARG A 99 -1.15 -1.07 -1.77
C ARG A 99 -0.19 -0.93 -2.94
N ASP A 100 1.07 -1.33 -2.76
CA ASP A 100 2.08 -1.34 -3.81
C ASP A 100 1.59 -2.14 -5.02
N MET A 101 1.11 -3.37 -4.78
CA MET A 101 0.56 -4.23 -5.81
C MET A 101 -0.71 -3.65 -6.44
N THR A 102 -1.61 -3.07 -5.65
CA THR A 102 -2.83 -2.42 -6.16
C THR A 102 -2.49 -1.28 -7.13
N LEU A 103 -1.59 -0.40 -6.73
CA LEU A 103 -1.17 0.75 -7.56
C LEU A 103 -0.32 0.31 -8.74
N ALA A 104 0.62 -0.62 -8.57
CA ALA A 104 1.50 -1.04 -9.65
C ALA A 104 0.82 -1.93 -10.69
N ARG A 105 -0.15 -2.77 -10.26
CA ARG A 105 -0.70 -3.84 -11.10
C ARG A 105 -2.13 -3.57 -11.53
N CYS A 106 -3.01 -3.13 -10.63
CA CYS A 106 -4.45 -3.07 -10.91
C CYS A 106 -4.86 -1.87 -11.78
N GLN A 107 -4.07 -0.80 -11.82
CA GLN A 107 -4.35 0.36 -12.67
C GLN A 107 -3.91 0.19 -14.14
N SER A 108 -3.22 -0.91 -14.47
CA SER A 108 -2.62 -1.12 -15.79
C SER A 108 -3.67 -1.37 -16.90
N CYS A 109 -4.84 -1.93 -16.54
CA CYS A 109 -5.89 -2.30 -17.50
C CYS A 109 -7.15 -1.43 -17.39
N HIS A 110 -7.47 -0.93 -16.19
CA HIS A 110 -8.63 -0.06 -15.94
C HIS A 110 -8.38 0.77 -14.67
N ILE A 111 -9.21 1.78 -14.44
CA ILE A 111 -9.04 2.65 -13.27
C ILE A 111 -9.09 1.86 -11.95
N VAL A 112 -8.13 2.13 -11.05
CA VAL A 112 -7.98 1.42 -9.77
C VAL A 112 -9.19 1.59 -8.85
N THR A 113 -9.97 2.66 -9.03
CA THR A 113 -11.17 2.93 -8.24
C THR A 113 -12.27 1.90 -8.42
N VAL A 114 -12.28 1.18 -9.56
CA VAL A 114 -13.13 -0.01 -9.71
C VAL A 114 -12.76 -1.09 -8.70
N VAL A 115 -11.49 -1.21 -8.29
CA VAL A 115 -11.02 -2.24 -7.35
C VAL A 115 -11.26 -1.80 -5.91
N VAL A 116 -10.74 -0.63 -5.51
CA VAL A 116 -10.73 -0.22 -4.09
C VAL A 116 -12.10 0.12 -3.53
N THR A 117 -13.11 0.37 -4.38
CA THR A 117 -14.51 0.59 -3.94
C THR A 117 -15.29 -0.71 -3.70
N GLN A 118 -14.73 -1.88 -4.02
CA GLN A 118 -15.44 -3.14 -3.85
C GLN A 118 -15.14 -3.75 -2.49
N ALA A 119 -16.20 -4.03 -1.72
CA ALA A 119 -16.11 -4.89 -0.55
C ALA A 119 -16.33 -6.35 -0.99
N ARG A 120 -15.35 -7.21 -0.76
CA ARG A 120 -15.42 -8.64 -1.12
C ARG A 120 -14.75 -9.48 -0.05
N THR A 121 -15.14 -10.75 0.04
CA THR A 121 -14.39 -11.74 0.82
C THR A 121 -13.08 -12.07 0.12
N ARG A 122 -12.15 -12.69 0.86
CA ARG A 122 -10.87 -13.16 0.34
C ARG A 122 -11.02 -14.09 -0.86
N GLU A 123 -11.94 -15.05 -0.76
CA GLU A 123 -12.21 -16.04 -1.81
C GLU A 123 -12.76 -15.37 -3.07
N ALA A 124 -13.61 -14.35 -2.91
CA ALA A 124 -14.14 -13.58 -4.04
C ALA A 124 -13.05 -12.72 -4.71
N TRP A 125 -12.08 -12.21 -3.96
CA TRP A 125 -10.91 -11.54 -4.52
C TRP A 125 -10.00 -12.51 -5.28
N LEU A 126 -9.64 -13.64 -4.66
CA LEU A 126 -8.85 -14.68 -5.33
C LEU A 126 -9.54 -15.22 -6.58
N GLY A 127 -10.85 -15.43 -6.52
CA GLY A 127 -11.66 -15.81 -7.68
C GLY A 127 -11.63 -14.75 -8.79
N THR A 128 -11.54 -13.46 -8.45
CA THR A 128 -11.36 -12.37 -9.42
C THR A 128 -9.98 -12.40 -10.05
N LEU A 129 -8.93 -12.53 -9.23
CA LEU A 129 -7.54 -12.62 -9.70
C LEU A 129 -7.32 -13.84 -10.61
N ASN A 130 -8.06 -14.94 -10.39
CA ASN A 130 -7.97 -16.16 -11.18
C ASN A 130 -8.83 -16.18 -12.46
N LYS A 131 -9.54 -15.08 -12.79
CA LYS A 131 -10.26 -14.99 -14.07
C LYS A 131 -9.27 -14.94 -15.24
N PRO A 132 -9.62 -15.47 -16.42
CA PRO A 132 -8.76 -15.39 -17.62
C PRO A 132 -8.24 -13.99 -17.96
N SER A 133 -9.00 -12.93 -17.61
CA SER A 133 -8.58 -11.54 -17.81
C SER A 133 -7.58 -10.98 -16.79
N HIS A 134 -7.27 -11.71 -15.71
CA HIS A 134 -6.40 -11.26 -14.60
C HIS A 134 -5.28 -12.25 -14.27
N VAL A 135 -5.28 -13.46 -14.84
CA VAL A 135 -4.21 -14.45 -14.63
C VAL A 135 -2.87 -13.98 -15.19
N GLU A 136 -2.87 -13.12 -16.22
CA GLU A 136 -1.65 -12.54 -16.81
C GLU A 136 -1.07 -11.38 -15.98
N VAL A 137 -1.78 -10.91 -14.94
CA VAL A 137 -1.22 -9.93 -14.01
C VAL A 137 -0.03 -10.58 -13.28
N PRO A 138 1.18 -9.99 -13.38
CA PRO A 138 2.42 -10.58 -12.86
C PRO A 138 2.46 -10.52 -11.32
N LEU A 139 1.83 -11.52 -10.72
CA LEU A 139 1.77 -11.77 -9.28
C LEU A 139 1.98 -13.27 -9.05
N SER A 140 2.91 -13.60 -8.16
CA SER A 140 3.05 -14.94 -7.58
C SER A 140 1.81 -15.34 -6.79
N GLU A 141 1.70 -16.61 -6.42
CA GLU A 141 0.60 -17.10 -5.59
C GLU A 141 0.55 -16.41 -4.22
N ALA A 142 1.72 -16.19 -3.59
CA ALA A 142 1.81 -15.50 -2.31
C ALA A 142 1.39 -14.02 -2.43
N GLU A 143 1.82 -13.33 -3.49
CA GLU A 143 1.40 -11.95 -3.79
C GLU A 143 -0.11 -11.85 -4.09
N ARG A 144 -0.70 -12.85 -4.77
CA ARG A 144 -2.15 -12.92 -4.98
C ARG A 144 -2.91 -13.08 -3.66
N GLY A 145 -2.40 -13.91 -2.76
CA GLY A 145 -2.90 -14.04 -1.39
C GLY A 145 -2.86 -12.70 -0.66
N GLN A 146 -1.68 -12.08 -0.61
CA GLN A 146 -1.50 -10.81 0.09
C GLN A 146 -2.32 -9.66 -0.49
N LEU A 147 -2.43 -9.57 -1.81
CA LEU A 147 -3.28 -8.56 -2.45
C LEU A 147 -4.76 -8.77 -2.07
N ALA A 148 -5.23 -10.02 -2.04
CA ALA A 148 -6.59 -10.32 -1.61
C ALA A 148 -6.80 -9.96 -0.13
N ASP A 149 -5.87 -10.32 0.76
CA ASP A 149 -5.94 -10.02 2.19
C ASP A 149 -5.93 -8.51 2.46
N TYR A 150 -5.06 -7.76 1.78
CA TYR A 150 -5.08 -6.30 1.83
C TYR A 150 -6.42 -5.71 1.38
N LEU A 151 -6.99 -6.17 0.26
CA LEU A 151 -8.26 -5.66 -0.26
C LEU A 151 -9.48 -6.07 0.57
N VAL A 152 -9.38 -7.12 1.39
CA VAL A 152 -10.41 -7.44 2.40
C VAL A 152 -10.42 -6.39 3.52
N VAL A 153 -9.24 -5.92 3.94
CA VAL A 153 -9.12 -4.95 5.04
C VAL A 153 -9.29 -3.50 4.58
N ASN A 154 -8.82 -3.18 3.37
CA ASN A 154 -8.65 -1.81 2.87
C ASN A 154 -9.53 -1.46 1.67
N GLY A 155 -10.21 -2.44 1.08
CA GLY A 155 -11.20 -2.22 0.03
C GLY A 155 -12.55 -1.77 0.58
N GLY A 156 -13.53 -1.62 -0.30
CA GLY A 156 -14.87 -1.15 0.07
C GLY A 156 -14.92 0.34 0.42
N LEU A 157 -13.98 1.13 -0.10
CA LEU A 157 -13.97 2.58 0.09
C LEU A 157 -15.29 3.18 -0.43
N PRO A 158 -15.95 4.05 0.36
CA PRO A 158 -17.16 4.70 -0.09
C PRO A 158 -16.81 5.68 -1.23
N ILE A 159 -17.75 5.88 -2.16
CA ILE A 159 -17.48 6.64 -3.39
C ILE A 159 -17.16 8.12 -3.11
N ASP A 160 -17.64 8.66 -2.00
CA ASP A 160 -17.40 10.01 -1.52
C ASP A 160 -15.95 10.22 -1.07
N ALA A 161 -15.29 9.18 -0.57
CA ALA A 161 -13.85 9.17 -0.31
C ALA A 161 -13.00 9.17 -1.59
N ILE A 162 -13.59 8.85 -2.75
CA ILE A 162 -12.90 8.86 -4.04
C ILE A 162 -12.94 10.27 -4.64
N PRO A 163 -11.79 10.87 -5.03
CA PRO A 163 -11.76 12.14 -5.73
C PRO A 163 -12.67 12.11 -6.98
N PRO A 164 -13.52 13.12 -7.23
CA PRO A 164 -14.46 13.10 -8.36
C PRO A 164 -13.83 12.79 -9.72
N ALA A 165 -12.61 13.31 -9.96
CA ALA A 165 -11.85 13.07 -11.18
C ALA A 165 -11.44 11.60 -11.40
N LEU A 166 -11.44 10.78 -10.34
CA LEU A 166 -11.02 9.39 -10.35
C LEU A 166 -12.20 8.41 -10.22
N ARG A 167 -13.44 8.89 -10.16
CA ARG A 167 -14.61 8.01 -10.06
C ARG A 167 -14.88 7.35 -11.41
N ALA A 168 -14.97 6.03 -11.43
CA ALA A 168 -15.25 5.27 -12.64
C ALA A 168 -16.54 5.78 -13.31
N GLY A 169 -16.45 6.15 -14.59
CA GLY A 169 -17.60 6.67 -15.36
C GLY A 169 -18.18 8.01 -14.85
N GLY A 170 -17.49 8.74 -13.98
CA GLY A 170 -17.98 10.02 -13.42
C GLY A 170 -19.04 9.87 -12.32
N ALA A 171 -19.11 8.72 -11.65
CA ALA A 171 -20.10 8.44 -10.60
C ALA A 171 -20.13 9.50 -9.47
N SER A 172 -21.31 9.78 -8.89
CA SER A 172 -21.49 10.83 -7.87
C SER A 172 -22.51 10.50 -6.76
N TYR A 173 -22.80 9.22 -6.50
CA TYR A 173 -23.92 8.82 -5.62
C TYR A 173 -23.66 9.04 -4.13
#